data_AF-A9FIA4-F1
#
_entry.id   AF-A9FIA4-F1
#
_cell.length_a   1.000
_cell.length_b   1.000
_cell.length_c   1.000
_cell.angle_alpha   90.00
_cell.angle_beta   90.00
_cell.angle_gamma   90.00
#
_symmetry.space_group_name_H-M   'P 1'
#
loop_
_entity.id
_entity.type
_entity.pdbx_description
1 polymer ?
#
loop_
_entity_poly.entity_id
_entity_poly.type
_entity_poly.pdbx_seq_one_letter_code
_entity_poly.pdbx_strand_id
1 'polypeptide(L)'
;MTSQRHRTAATRAGCIRGAAAVLSMGSLLSFASVASFASVASVAPLTLASCGGAQPSAQTSDARSLAEYDLARDAFQRGRLREALAHVEQALSHDEDNAEASYLGALILLGFCAGDAQSSDCRFDSAEKMARRALEANPEMRDAKNALGVILVHQRRYDEAIAVLKPLTEDILYASPEKSWGNLGWAYLLKGRNDEAIDALRRAVAAQPLFCVGQYRLGLAYEKRGELDLAREALTRAVETDQPECTRLQDAFDARARIAEKRGLVDDARADLERCREINATTAVGQRCAAQLQTLQ
;
A
#
# COMPACT_ATOMS: atom_id res chain seq x y z
N MET A 1 16.48 64.14 -3.55
CA MET A 1 16.35 63.46 -2.24
C MET A 1 14.94 62.90 -2.21
N THR A 2 14.62 61.60 -2.18
CA THR A 2 15.28 60.35 -1.75
C THR A 2 14.41 59.22 -2.33
N SER A 3 14.83 58.55 -3.42
CA SER A 3 15.46 57.22 -3.46
C SER A 3 14.74 56.08 -2.71
N GLN A 4 14.04 55.25 -3.50
CA GLN A 4 13.57 53.89 -3.19
C GLN A 4 14.74 52.98 -2.81
N ARG A 5 14.55 52.14 -1.78
CA ARG A 5 15.26 50.87 -1.63
C ARG A 5 14.31 49.75 -1.21
N HIS A 6 14.18 48.79 -2.11
CA HIS A 6 13.78 47.41 -1.85
C HIS A 6 14.65 46.77 -0.76
N ARG A 7 14.05 45.98 0.14
CA ARG A 7 14.63 44.70 0.59
C ARG A 7 13.52 43.69 0.88
N THR A 8 13.72 42.55 0.24
CA THR A 8 13.02 41.27 0.31
C THR A 8 13.21 40.61 1.68
N ALA A 9 12.14 40.05 2.25
CA ALA A 9 12.21 39.10 3.35
C ALA A 9 11.67 37.76 2.84
N ALA A 10 12.60 36.82 2.62
CA ALA A 10 12.32 35.45 2.27
C ALA A 10 11.91 34.68 3.53
N THR A 11 10.66 34.25 3.62
CA THR A 11 10.19 33.29 4.61
C THR A 11 10.55 31.88 4.13
N ARG A 12 11.46 31.23 4.85
CA ARG A 12 11.77 29.80 4.70
C ARG A 12 10.52 28.97 5.00
N ALA A 13 9.92 28.37 3.98
CA ALA A 13 8.92 27.33 4.12
C ALA A 13 9.62 26.02 4.55
N GLY A 14 9.32 25.57 5.76
CA GLY A 14 9.75 24.27 6.26
C GLY A 14 9.07 23.14 5.50
N CYS A 15 9.86 22.25 4.90
CA CYS A 15 9.40 20.95 4.45
C CYS A 15 9.25 20.03 5.67
N ILE A 16 8.02 19.87 6.16
CA ILE A 16 7.66 18.78 7.07
C ILE A 16 7.06 17.68 6.18
N ARG A 17 7.87 16.68 5.80
CA ARG A 17 7.37 15.45 5.19
C ARG A 17 6.79 14.57 6.29
N GLY A 18 5.48 14.36 6.23
CA GLY A 18 4.76 13.41 7.06
C GLY A 18 5.20 11.98 6.76
N ALA A 19 5.86 11.36 7.72
CA ALA A 19 5.96 9.93 7.87
C ALA A 19 5.51 9.63 9.30
N ALA A 20 4.25 9.26 9.46
CA ALA A 20 3.73 8.75 10.71
C ALA A 20 2.57 7.80 10.42
N ALA A 21 2.78 6.53 10.74
CA ALA A 21 1.84 5.60 11.40
C ALA A 21 2.07 4.16 10.93
N VAL A 22 3.09 3.49 11.46
CA VAL A 22 3.05 2.03 11.64
C VAL A 22 3.55 1.69 13.03
N LEU A 23 2.56 1.56 13.92
CA LEU A 23 2.44 0.67 15.07
C LEU A 23 3.68 0.37 15.95
N SER A 24 3.56 0.90 17.16
CA SER A 24 4.17 0.46 18.43
C SER A 24 3.69 -0.95 18.82
N MET A 25 4.63 -1.80 19.28
CA MET A 25 4.58 -2.74 20.42
C MET A 25 5.88 -3.57 20.34
N GLY A 26 6.73 -3.69 21.35
CA GLY A 26 6.45 -3.75 22.78
C GLY A 26 6.75 -5.18 23.26
N SER A 27 8.00 -5.37 23.69
CA SER A 27 8.62 -6.45 24.46
C SER A 27 7.75 -7.56 25.07
N LEU A 28 8.27 -8.80 25.08
CA LEU A 28 8.58 -9.63 26.27
C LEU A 28 8.61 -11.12 25.86
N LEU A 29 9.71 -11.82 26.13
CA LEU A 29 9.71 -12.98 27.04
C LEU A 29 11.15 -13.51 27.20
N SER A 30 11.57 -13.51 28.47
CA SER A 30 12.79 -14.08 29.02
C SER A 30 12.50 -15.48 29.56
N PHE A 31 13.57 -16.23 29.82
CA PHE A 31 13.71 -17.46 30.62
C PHE A 31 13.60 -18.81 29.90
N ALA A 32 14.77 -19.45 29.74
CA ALA A 32 14.91 -20.87 30.08
C ALA A 32 16.29 -21.12 30.70
N SER A 33 16.26 -21.91 31.76
CA SER A 33 17.26 -22.09 32.80
C SER A 33 18.14 -23.32 32.56
N VAL A 34 19.42 -23.17 32.93
CA VAL A 34 20.34 -24.13 33.57
C VAL A 34 20.09 -25.64 33.39
N ALA A 35 21.07 -26.33 32.81
CA ALA A 35 21.45 -27.68 33.21
C ALA A 35 22.97 -27.85 33.18
N SER A 36 23.57 -27.91 34.36
CA SER A 36 24.95 -28.34 34.60
C SER A 36 25.07 -29.85 34.41
N PHE A 37 26.12 -30.31 33.72
CA PHE A 37 26.82 -31.55 34.07
C PHE A 37 28.32 -31.40 33.80
N ALA A 38 29.10 -31.64 34.85
CA ALA A 38 30.54 -31.68 34.85
C ALA A 38 31.04 -33.02 34.28
N SER A 39 32.19 -33.02 33.59
CA SER A 39 33.43 -33.70 34.07
C SER A 39 34.41 -34.12 32.97
N VAL A 40 35.65 -33.67 33.18
CA VAL A 40 36.96 -34.32 32.95
C VAL A 40 37.57 -34.31 31.54
N ALA A 41 38.79 -33.78 31.54
CA ALA A 41 39.73 -33.56 30.46
C ALA A 41 40.40 -34.85 29.96
N SER A 42 40.79 -34.83 28.69
CA SER A 42 41.93 -35.59 28.16
C SER A 42 42.53 -34.82 26.99
N VAL A 43 43.78 -34.40 27.16
CA VAL A 43 44.58 -33.67 26.18
C VAL A 43 45.29 -34.68 25.28
N ALA A 44 45.08 -34.61 23.97
CA ALA A 44 45.85 -35.33 22.97
C ALA A 44 46.10 -34.42 21.74
N PRO A 45 47.21 -34.61 21.01
CA PRO A 45 47.97 -33.53 20.39
C PRO A 45 47.43 -33.04 19.05
N LEU A 46 47.72 -31.77 18.75
CA LEU A 46 47.46 -31.08 17.48
C LEU A 46 48.11 -31.81 16.30
N THR A 47 47.28 -32.31 15.39
CA THR A 47 47.63 -32.45 13.97
C THR A 47 46.90 -31.35 13.20
N LEU A 48 47.65 -30.35 12.71
CA LEU A 48 47.15 -29.34 11.78
C LEU A 48 46.88 -30.00 10.42
N ALA A 49 45.68 -30.57 10.27
CA ALA A 49 45.11 -30.91 8.98
C ALA A 49 44.38 -29.67 8.46
N SER A 50 45.06 -28.94 7.58
CA SER A 50 44.44 -27.94 6.72
C SER A 50 43.49 -28.64 5.74
N CYS A 51 42.19 -28.40 5.88
CA CYS A 51 41.10 -28.62 4.91
C CYS A 51 40.01 -27.63 5.37
N GLY A 52 39.56 -26.65 4.61
CA GLY A 52 38.89 -26.80 3.33
C GLY A 52 37.54 -26.08 3.49
N GLY A 53 37.27 -25.10 2.61
CA GLY A 53 36.06 -24.27 2.53
C GLY A 53 35.06 -24.34 3.69
N ALA A 54 35.05 -23.32 4.55
CA ALA A 54 33.90 -23.05 5.38
C ALA A 54 32.71 -22.75 4.46
N GLN A 55 31.83 -23.74 4.26
CA GLN A 55 30.49 -23.46 3.76
C GLN A 55 29.89 -22.41 4.70
N PRO A 56 29.27 -21.32 4.18
CA PRO A 56 28.49 -20.45 5.05
C PRO A 56 27.42 -21.35 5.66
N SER A 57 27.45 -21.53 6.98
CA SER A 57 26.41 -22.30 7.66
C SER A 57 25.07 -21.63 7.37
N ALA A 58 23.98 -22.40 7.24
CA ALA A 58 22.63 -21.85 6.99
C ALA A 58 22.31 -20.68 7.95
N GLN A 59 22.74 -20.79 9.21
CA GLN A 59 22.64 -19.73 10.23
C GLN A 59 23.31 -18.39 9.85
N THR A 60 24.39 -18.40 9.07
CA THR A 60 25.02 -17.18 8.55
C THR A 60 24.33 -16.63 7.30
N SER A 61 23.62 -17.47 6.55
CA SER A 61 22.81 -17.06 5.40
C SER A 61 21.57 -16.31 5.89
N ASP A 62 20.87 -16.87 6.88
CA ASP A 62 19.67 -16.27 7.49
C ASP A 62 19.98 -14.91 8.10
N ALA A 63 21.10 -14.80 8.86
CA ALA A 63 21.51 -13.55 9.47
C ALA A 63 21.82 -12.44 8.45
N ARG A 64 22.41 -12.79 7.30
CA ARG A 64 22.66 -11.83 6.21
C ARG A 64 21.37 -11.40 5.53
N SER A 65 20.45 -12.35 5.30
CA SER A 65 19.13 -12.04 4.75
C SER A 65 18.37 -11.04 5.63
N LEU A 66 18.35 -11.28 6.94
CA LEU A 66 17.70 -10.38 7.90
C LEU A 66 18.32 -8.98 7.90
N ALA A 67 19.66 -8.87 7.85
CA ALA A 67 20.34 -7.58 7.79
C ALA A 67 19.99 -6.79 6.52
N GLU A 68 19.98 -7.45 5.36
CA GLU A 68 19.56 -6.82 4.10
C GLU A 68 18.08 -6.44 4.12
N TYR A 69 17.22 -7.27 4.70
CA TYR A 69 15.80 -6.94 4.88
C TYR A 69 15.60 -5.71 5.79
N ASP A 70 16.38 -5.58 6.86
CA ASP A 70 16.33 -4.40 7.74
C ASP A 70 16.73 -3.12 6.99
N LEU A 71 17.76 -3.18 6.12
CA LEU A 71 18.15 -2.08 5.23
C LEU A 71 17.05 -1.77 4.21
N ALA A 72 16.43 -2.80 3.63
CA ALA A 72 15.30 -2.63 2.71
C ALA A 72 14.15 -1.88 3.36
N ARG A 73 13.76 -2.28 4.57
CA ARG A 73 12.69 -1.63 5.34
C ARG A 73 13.03 -0.18 5.65
N ASP A 74 14.27 0.10 6.05
CA ASP A 74 14.76 1.43 6.37
C ASP A 74 14.79 2.37 5.14
N ALA A 75 15.18 1.84 3.97
CA ALA A 75 15.10 2.56 2.70
C ALA A 75 13.65 2.79 2.24
N PHE A 76 12.78 1.79 2.42
CA PHE A 76 11.36 1.87 2.09
C PHE A 76 10.65 2.98 2.88
N GLN A 77 10.88 3.05 4.20
CA GLN A 77 10.31 4.08 5.07
C GLN A 77 10.74 5.50 4.67
N ARG A 78 11.92 5.65 4.04
CA ARG A 78 12.38 6.94 3.52
C ARG A 78 11.97 7.20 2.06
N GLY A 79 11.15 6.33 1.48
CA GLY A 79 10.63 6.45 0.12
C GLY A 79 11.67 6.15 -0.97
N ARG A 80 12.83 5.57 -0.62
CA ARG A 80 13.86 5.19 -1.60
C ARG A 80 13.57 3.82 -2.17
N LEU A 81 12.49 3.72 -2.94
CA LEU A 81 11.92 2.45 -3.40
C LEU A 81 12.89 1.58 -4.20
N ARG A 82 13.73 2.17 -5.08
CA ARG A 82 14.71 1.40 -5.87
C ARG A 82 15.83 0.82 -5.01
N GLU A 83 16.31 1.59 -4.03
CA GLU A 83 17.29 1.12 -3.04
C GLU A 83 16.70 0.01 -2.15
N ALA A 84 15.46 0.21 -1.70
CA ALA A 84 14.75 -0.80 -0.93
C ALA A 84 14.59 -2.11 -1.72
N LEU A 85 14.25 -2.05 -3.02
CA LEU A 85 14.12 -3.24 -3.86
C LEU A 85 15.47 -3.96 -4.02
N ALA A 86 16.57 -3.22 -4.20
CA ALA A 86 17.90 -3.82 -4.30
C ALA A 86 18.26 -4.59 -3.02
N HIS A 87 17.97 -4.03 -1.84
CA HIS A 87 18.17 -4.73 -0.57
C HIS A 87 17.24 -5.93 -0.39
N VAL A 88 15.98 -5.87 -0.87
CA VAL A 88 15.11 -7.06 -0.93
C VAL A 88 15.74 -8.17 -1.78
N GLU A 89 16.27 -7.82 -2.96
CA GLU A 89 16.93 -8.80 -3.84
C GLU A 89 18.17 -9.42 -3.19
N GLN A 90 18.97 -8.63 -2.46
CA GLN A 90 20.10 -9.16 -1.69
C GLN A 90 19.63 -10.07 -0.56
N ALA A 91 18.60 -9.69 0.19
CA ALA A 91 18.03 -10.52 1.25
C ALA A 91 17.61 -11.90 0.71
N LEU A 92 16.94 -11.91 -0.44
CA LEU A 92 16.44 -13.11 -1.11
C LEU A 92 17.50 -13.91 -1.84
N SER A 93 18.70 -13.34 -2.03
CA SER A 93 19.88 -14.08 -2.51
C SER A 93 20.57 -14.86 -1.39
N HIS A 94 20.34 -14.47 -0.13
CA HIS A 94 20.87 -15.13 1.05
C HIS A 94 19.90 -16.17 1.63
N ASP A 95 18.62 -15.84 1.68
CA ASP A 95 17.57 -16.77 2.11
C ASP A 95 16.38 -16.61 1.18
N GLU A 96 16.12 -17.65 0.42
CA GLU A 96 15.05 -17.60 -0.55
C GLU A 96 13.65 -17.68 0.05
N ASP A 97 13.52 -18.13 1.30
CA ASP A 97 12.27 -18.33 2.01
C ASP A 97 11.97 -17.18 2.98
N ASN A 98 12.72 -16.08 2.93
CA ASN A 98 12.42 -14.87 3.70
C ASN A 98 11.09 -14.25 3.22
N ALA A 99 10.02 -14.62 3.91
CA ALA A 99 8.65 -14.26 3.56
C ALA A 99 8.42 -12.75 3.64
N GLU A 100 9.01 -12.10 4.65
CA GLU A 100 8.91 -10.68 4.93
C GLU A 100 9.61 -9.85 3.86
N ALA A 101 10.79 -10.27 3.41
CA ALA A 101 11.50 -9.65 2.30
C ALA A 101 10.71 -9.80 0.98
N SER A 102 10.18 -11.00 0.72
CA SER A 102 9.31 -11.25 -0.44
C SER A 102 8.06 -10.36 -0.41
N TYR A 103 7.40 -10.25 0.74
CA TYR A 103 6.24 -9.39 0.91
C TYR A 103 6.59 -7.90 0.70
N LEU A 104 7.69 -7.42 1.28
CA LEU A 104 8.15 -6.05 1.08
C LEU A 104 8.47 -5.77 -0.40
N GLY A 105 9.10 -6.71 -1.09
CA GLY A 105 9.33 -6.62 -2.54
C GLY A 105 8.04 -6.48 -3.34
N ALA A 106 7.01 -7.26 -2.99
CA ALA A 106 5.69 -7.15 -3.61
C ALA A 106 5.07 -5.75 -3.43
N LEU A 107 5.16 -5.19 -2.21
CA LEU A 107 4.69 -3.83 -1.93
C LEU A 107 5.44 -2.77 -2.71
N ILE A 108 6.77 -2.89 -2.81
CA ILE A 108 7.61 -1.93 -3.54
C ILE A 108 7.25 -1.93 -5.02
N LEU A 109 7.14 -3.11 -5.63
CA LEU A 109 6.79 -3.26 -7.04
C LEU A 109 5.38 -2.77 -7.35
N LEU A 110 4.43 -3.01 -6.45
CA LEU A 110 3.09 -2.43 -6.52
C LEU A 110 3.12 -0.89 -6.39
N GLY A 111 3.98 -0.37 -5.51
CA GLY A 111 4.19 1.07 -5.29
C GLY A 111 4.68 1.80 -6.54
N PHE A 112 5.57 1.20 -7.33
CA PHE A 112 5.98 1.78 -8.62
C PHE A 112 4.80 1.95 -9.59
N CYS A 113 3.89 0.98 -9.63
CA CYS A 113 2.70 1.04 -10.47
C CYS A 113 1.66 2.08 -10.01
N ALA A 114 1.60 2.37 -8.71
CA ALA A 114 0.69 3.39 -8.19
C ALA A 114 1.10 4.82 -8.58
N GLY A 115 2.39 5.07 -8.79
CA GLY A 115 2.89 6.38 -9.24
C GLY A 115 2.70 6.61 -10.73
N ASP A 116 3.12 5.64 -11.55
CA ASP A 116 2.98 5.66 -13.00
C ASP A 116 2.90 4.23 -13.53
N ALA A 117 1.71 3.83 -13.96
CA ALA A 117 1.47 2.48 -14.48
C ALA A 117 2.16 2.22 -15.84
N GLN A 118 2.65 3.25 -16.53
CA GLN A 118 3.41 3.14 -17.77
C GLN A 118 4.93 3.15 -17.53
N SER A 119 5.38 3.42 -16.30
CA SER A 119 6.80 3.39 -15.94
C SER A 119 7.40 1.99 -16.17
N SER A 120 8.66 1.94 -16.61
CA SER A 120 9.42 0.69 -16.71
C SER A 120 9.56 -0.05 -15.38
N ASP A 121 9.43 0.67 -14.27
CA ASP A 121 9.49 0.11 -12.92
C ASP A 121 8.16 -0.57 -12.51
N CYS A 122 7.05 -0.27 -13.19
CA CYS A 122 5.78 -0.92 -12.93
C CYS A 122 5.77 -2.35 -13.49
N ARG A 123 5.89 -3.34 -12.60
CA ARG A 123 6.00 -4.76 -12.94
C ARG A 123 5.05 -5.62 -12.11
N PHE A 124 3.77 -5.66 -12.48
CA PHE A 124 2.75 -6.44 -11.77
C PHE A 124 3.09 -7.93 -11.67
N ASP A 125 3.66 -8.53 -12.71
CA ASP A 125 4.02 -9.95 -12.69
C ASP A 125 5.13 -10.25 -11.66
N SER A 126 6.10 -9.33 -11.53
CA SER A 126 7.13 -9.44 -10.49
C SER A 126 6.53 -9.25 -9.10
N ALA A 127 5.60 -8.29 -8.94
CA ALA A 127 4.91 -8.06 -7.67
C ALA A 127 4.11 -9.31 -7.25
N GLU A 128 3.40 -9.93 -8.20
CA GLU A 128 2.66 -11.17 -7.96
C GLU A 128 3.60 -12.31 -7.55
N LYS A 129 4.71 -12.51 -8.27
CA LYS A 129 5.70 -13.55 -7.94
C LYS A 129 6.22 -13.38 -6.52
N MET A 130 6.53 -12.15 -6.12
CA MET A 130 6.98 -11.82 -4.76
C MET A 130 5.89 -12.10 -3.71
N ALA A 131 4.64 -11.70 -3.97
CA ALA A 131 3.53 -11.95 -3.05
C ALA A 131 3.23 -13.44 -2.89
N ARG A 132 3.29 -14.22 -3.98
CA ARG A 132 3.12 -15.68 -3.94
C ARG A 132 4.25 -16.37 -3.18
N ARG A 133 5.50 -15.97 -3.41
CA ARG A 133 6.66 -16.47 -2.66
C ARG A 133 6.55 -16.19 -1.15
N ALA A 134 6.08 -15.00 -0.77
CA ALA A 134 5.80 -14.70 0.63
C ALA A 134 4.77 -15.65 1.25
N LEU A 135 3.74 -16.01 0.48
CA LEU A 135 2.69 -16.94 0.90
C LEU A 135 3.11 -18.42 0.83
N GLU A 136 4.06 -18.78 -0.01
CA GLU A 136 4.69 -20.10 -0.03
C GLU A 136 5.51 -20.32 1.24
N ALA A 137 6.31 -19.34 1.63
CA ALA A 137 7.10 -19.37 2.86
C ALA A 137 6.26 -19.21 4.14
N ASN A 138 5.23 -18.35 4.10
CA ASN A 138 4.30 -18.15 5.21
C ASN A 138 2.84 -18.05 4.73
N PRO A 139 2.12 -19.18 4.67
CA PRO A 139 0.72 -19.23 4.21
C PRO A 139 -0.25 -18.39 5.05
N GLU A 140 0.11 -18.03 6.28
CA GLU A 140 -0.74 -17.26 7.20
C GLU A 140 -0.47 -15.75 7.16
N MET A 141 0.38 -15.28 6.25
CA MET A 141 0.67 -13.86 6.07
C MET A 141 -0.51 -13.11 5.44
N ARG A 142 -1.44 -12.67 6.29
CA ARG A 142 -2.69 -11.97 5.92
C ARG A 142 -2.47 -10.74 5.04
N ASP A 143 -1.44 -9.95 5.35
CA ASP A 143 -1.11 -8.78 4.55
C ASP A 143 -0.62 -9.13 3.14
N ALA A 144 0.11 -10.24 2.98
CA ALA A 144 0.50 -10.76 1.66
C ALA A 144 -0.72 -11.29 0.89
N LYS A 145 -1.71 -11.92 1.55
CA LYS A 145 -3.00 -12.29 0.93
C LYS A 145 -3.72 -11.04 0.40
N ASN A 146 -3.81 -9.99 1.20
CA ASN A 146 -4.42 -8.72 0.79
C ASN A 146 -3.67 -8.08 -0.39
N ALA A 147 -2.32 -8.03 -0.33
CA ALA A 147 -1.49 -7.48 -1.40
C ALA A 147 -1.63 -8.27 -2.71
N LEU A 148 -1.64 -9.61 -2.65
CA LEU A 148 -1.90 -10.46 -3.81
C LEU A 148 -3.26 -10.16 -4.43
N GLY A 149 -4.31 -10.01 -3.62
CA GLY A 149 -5.62 -9.59 -4.08
C GLY A 149 -5.60 -8.26 -4.84
N VAL A 150 -4.91 -7.24 -4.33
CA VAL A 150 -4.74 -5.95 -5.01
C VAL A 150 -4.01 -6.09 -6.35
N ILE A 151 -2.90 -6.84 -6.37
CA ILE A 151 -2.11 -7.09 -7.59
C ILE A 151 -2.97 -7.76 -8.66
N LEU A 152 -3.73 -8.79 -8.29
CA LEU A 152 -4.63 -9.51 -9.20
C LEU A 152 -5.74 -8.60 -9.75
N VAL A 153 -6.27 -7.67 -8.94
CA VAL A 153 -7.21 -6.65 -9.44
C VAL A 153 -6.58 -5.76 -10.50
N HIS A 154 -5.34 -5.30 -10.29
CA HIS A 154 -4.64 -4.48 -11.29
C HIS A 154 -4.33 -5.24 -12.58
N GLN A 155 -4.03 -6.53 -12.49
CA GLN A 155 -3.90 -7.43 -13.65
C GLN A 155 -5.26 -7.80 -14.29
N ARG A 156 -6.39 -7.27 -13.80
CA ARG A 156 -7.76 -7.56 -14.25
C ARG A 156 -8.19 -9.03 -14.05
N ARG A 157 -7.51 -9.76 -13.18
CA ARG A 157 -7.81 -11.15 -12.80
C ARG A 157 -8.77 -11.17 -11.61
N TYR A 158 -9.96 -10.63 -11.84
CA TYR A 158 -10.92 -10.34 -10.76
C TYR A 158 -11.40 -11.58 -10.02
N ASP A 159 -11.59 -12.70 -10.72
CA ASP A 159 -12.02 -13.96 -10.09
C ASP A 159 -10.99 -14.51 -9.11
N GLU A 160 -9.71 -14.48 -9.49
CA GLU A 160 -8.63 -14.90 -8.60
C GLU A 160 -8.46 -13.93 -7.43
N ALA A 161 -8.60 -12.62 -7.67
CA ALA A 161 -8.58 -11.63 -6.60
C ALA A 161 -9.70 -11.90 -5.58
N ILE A 162 -10.92 -12.17 -6.04
CA ILE A 162 -12.06 -12.50 -5.17
C ILE A 162 -11.78 -13.79 -4.39
N ALA A 163 -11.21 -14.81 -5.02
CA ALA A 163 -10.89 -16.08 -4.36
C ALA A 163 -9.86 -15.92 -3.23
N VAL A 164 -8.90 -15.00 -3.37
CA VAL A 164 -7.91 -14.69 -2.31
C VAL A 164 -8.49 -13.77 -1.23
N LEU A 165 -9.24 -12.74 -1.62
CA LEU A 165 -9.73 -11.71 -0.69
C LEU A 165 -10.92 -12.17 0.15
N LYS A 166 -11.85 -12.95 -0.42
CA LYS A 166 -13.08 -13.33 0.29
C LYS A 166 -12.81 -14.12 1.59
N PRO A 167 -11.95 -15.16 1.62
CA PRO A 167 -11.62 -15.83 2.88
C PRO A 167 -10.96 -14.89 3.88
N LEU A 168 -10.13 -13.94 3.41
CA LEU A 168 -9.48 -12.96 4.29
C LEU A 168 -10.50 -12.02 4.97
N THR A 169 -11.62 -11.70 4.31
CA THR A 169 -12.69 -10.89 4.93
C THR A 169 -13.41 -11.58 6.08
N GLU A 170 -13.27 -12.91 6.19
CA GLU A 170 -13.86 -13.74 7.24
C GLU A 170 -12.85 -14.07 8.34
N ASP A 171 -11.56 -13.70 8.15
CA ASP A 171 -10.49 -13.94 9.12
C ASP A 171 -10.48 -12.86 10.21
N ILE A 172 -11.01 -13.22 11.39
CA ILE A 172 -11.11 -12.34 12.55
C ILE A 172 -9.76 -11.88 13.11
N LEU A 173 -8.66 -12.55 12.75
CA LEU A 173 -7.31 -12.18 13.18
C LEU A 173 -6.66 -11.17 12.24
N TYR A 174 -7.33 -10.80 11.13
CA TYR A 174 -6.80 -9.75 10.28
C TYR A 174 -7.00 -8.37 10.91
N ALA A 175 -5.88 -7.69 11.18
CA ALA A 175 -5.87 -6.40 11.86
C ALA A 175 -6.41 -5.23 11.01
N SER A 176 -6.57 -5.42 9.70
CA SER A 176 -7.08 -4.39 8.77
C SER A 176 -8.27 -4.90 7.93
N PRO A 177 -9.39 -5.34 8.57
CA PRO A 177 -10.52 -5.90 7.85
C PRO A 177 -11.12 -4.92 6.85
N GLU A 178 -11.08 -3.61 7.11
CA GLU A 178 -11.52 -2.55 6.19
C GLU A 178 -10.81 -2.61 4.83
N LYS A 179 -9.52 -2.97 4.81
CA LYS A 179 -8.75 -3.11 3.56
C LYS A 179 -9.20 -4.33 2.77
N SER A 180 -9.35 -5.48 3.43
CA SER A 180 -9.79 -6.71 2.76
C SER A 180 -11.20 -6.55 2.17
N TRP A 181 -12.15 -6.01 2.94
CA TRP A 181 -13.50 -5.72 2.48
C TRP A 181 -13.50 -4.68 1.36
N GLY A 182 -12.70 -3.61 1.50
CA GLY A 182 -12.59 -2.56 0.51
C GLY A 182 -11.98 -3.01 -0.82
N ASN A 183 -11.03 -3.94 -0.77
CA ASN A 183 -10.41 -4.55 -1.95
C ASN A 183 -11.31 -5.61 -2.59
N LEU A 184 -12.02 -6.41 -1.79
CA LEU A 184 -13.02 -7.34 -2.29
C LEU A 184 -14.14 -6.61 -3.03
N GLY A 185 -14.67 -5.54 -2.43
CA GLY A 185 -15.68 -4.71 -3.05
C GLY A 185 -15.21 -4.03 -4.34
N TRP A 186 -13.94 -3.61 -4.39
CA TRP A 186 -13.33 -3.09 -5.62
C TRP A 186 -13.24 -4.14 -6.72
N ALA A 187 -12.82 -5.37 -6.39
CA ALA A 187 -12.78 -6.48 -7.32
C ALA A 187 -14.17 -6.81 -7.88
N TYR A 188 -15.20 -6.85 -7.04
CA TYR A 188 -16.59 -7.02 -7.48
C TYR A 188 -17.05 -5.90 -8.41
N LEU A 189 -16.78 -4.63 -8.05
CA LEU A 189 -17.20 -3.49 -8.85
C LEU A 189 -16.59 -3.52 -10.26
N LEU A 190 -15.29 -3.79 -10.35
CA LEU A 190 -14.59 -3.90 -11.63
C LEU A 190 -15.03 -5.11 -12.46
N LYS A 191 -15.50 -6.17 -11.79
CA LYS A 191 -16.16 -7.32 -12.45
C LYS A 191 -17.60 -7.01 -12.91
N GLY A 192 -18.18 -5.88 -12.52
CA GLY A 192 -19.57 -5.51 -12.80
C GLY A 192 -20.61 -6.10 -11.83
N ARG A 193 -20.15 -6.69 -10.72
CA ARG A 193 -20.98 -7.23 -9.64
C ARG A 193 -21.31 -6.14 -8.62
N ASN A 194 -22.16 -5.20 -9.03
CA ASN A 194 -22.39 -3.94 -8.31
C ASN A 194 -23.01 -4.15 -6.92
N ASP A 195 -23.95 -5.08 -6.77
CA ASP A 195 -24.61 -5.32 -5.47
C ASP A 195 -23.66 -5.96 -4.46
N GLU A 196 -22.85 -6.94 -4.88
CA GLU A 196 -21.82 -7.51 -4.00
C GLU A 196 -20.72 -6.49 -3.68
N ALA A 197 -20.39 -5.59 -4.62
CA ALA A 197 -19.47 -4.50 -4.36
C ALA A 197 -20.01 -3.58 -3.25
N ILE A 198 -21.28 -3.18 -3.33
CA ILE A 198 -21.91 -2.33 -2.32
C ILE A 198 -21.94 -3.02 -0.95
N ASP A 199 -22.31 -4.30 -0.87
CA ASP A 199 -22.29 -5.03 0.42
C ASP A 199 -20.88 -5.05 1.03
N ALA A 200 -19.88 -5.45 0.26
CA ALA A 200 -18.49 -5.50 0.73
C ALA A 200 -17.97 -4.12 1.14
N LEU A 201 -18.26 -3.07 0.37
CA LEU A 201 -17.80 -1.70 0.66
C LEU A 201 -18.52 -1.10 1.87
N ARG A 202 -19.80 -1.43 2.10
CA ARG A 202 -20.52 -1.07 3.33
C ARG A 202 -19.88 -1.71 4.56
N ARG A 203 -19.45 -2.97 4.46
CA ARG A 203 -18.70 -3.64 5.55
C ARG A 203 -17.33 -3.00 5.78
N ALA A 204 -16.64 -2.60 4.71
CA ALA A 204 -15.36 -1.89 4.82
C ALA A 204 -15.48 -0.60 5.63
N VAL A 205 -16.46 0.25 5.28
CA VAL A 205 -16.67 1.53 5.99
C VAL A 205 -17.32 1.34 7.37
N ALA A 206 -18.01 0.23 7.61
CA ALA A 206 -18.48 -0.11 8.96
C ALA A 206 -17.33 -0.52 9.88
N ALA A 207 -16.33 -1.24 9.35
CA ALA A 207 -15.12 -1.62 10.09
C ALA A 207 -14.24 -0.40 10.42
N GLN A 208 -14.12 0.55 9.50
CA GLN A 208 -13.41 1.81 9.71
C GLN A 208 -14.18 2.98 9.06
N PRO A 209 -14.97 3.75 9.83
CA PRO A 209 -15.79 4.85 9.29
C PRO A 209 -15.02 5.94 8.55
N LEU A 210 -13.77 6.20 8.95
CA LEU A 210 -12.87 7.17 8.34
C LEU A 210 -12.06 6.61 7.16
N PHE A 211 -12.36 5.40 6.67
CA PHE A 211 -11.66 4.81 5.53
C PHE A 211 -12.11 5.45 4.21
N CYS A 212 -11.51 6.58 3.86
CA CYS A 212 -11.93 7.39 2.71
C CYS A 212 -11.83 6.67 1.36
N VAL A 213 -10.86 5.76 1.18
CA VAL A 213 -10.79 4.92 -0.03
C VAL A 213 -12.01 3.99 -0.14
N GLY A 214 -12.48 3.45 0.98
CA GLY A 214 -13.71 2.67 1.05
C GLY A 214 -14.94 3.51 0.71
N GLN A 215 -15.05 4.71 1.27
CA GLN A 215 -16.15 5.65 0.96
C GLN A 215 -16.15 6.08 -0.51
N TYR A 216 -14.98 6.37 -1.09
CA TYR A 216 -14.81 6.69 -2.50
C TYR A 216 -15.31 5.54 -3.39
N ARG A 217 -14.82 4.32 -3.14
CA ARG A 217 -15.23 3.13 -3.91
C ARG A 217 -16.72 2.83 -3.73
N LEU A 218 -17.28 3.05 -2.53
CA LEU A 218 -18.72 2.92 -2.28
C LEU A 218 -19.52 3.93 -3.10
N GLY A 219 -19.04 5.16 -3.20
CA GLY A 219 -19.61 6.18 -4.06
C GLY A 219 -19.64 5.77 -5.54
N LEU A 220 -18.55 5.21 -6.04
CA LEU A 220 -18.50 4.66 -7.41
C LEU A 220 -19.47 3.47 -7.61
N ALA A 221 -19.62 2.61 -6.60
CA ALA A 221 -20.53 1.48 -6.69
C ALA A 221 -22.00 1.94 -6.74
N TYR A 222 -22.38 2.92 -5.90
CA TYR A 222 -23.70 3.56 -5.99
C TYR A 222 -23.91 4.29 -7.31
N GLU A 223 -22.89 4.99 -7.83
CA GLU A 223 -22.96 5.61 -9.16
C GLU A 223 -23.29 4.57 -10.24
N LYS A 224 -22.62 3.41 -10.22
CA LYS A 224 -22.85 2.32 -11.18
C LYS A 224 -24.25 1.70 -11.06
N ARG A 225 -24.83 1.71 -9.86
CA ARG A 225 -26.22 1.26 -9.62
C ARG A 225 -27.27 2.34 -9.92
N GLY A 226 -26.85 3.58 -10.22
CA GLY A 226 -27.73 4.71 -10.51
C GLY A 226 -28.24 5.47 -9.26
N GLU A 227 -27.73 5.14 -8.08
CA GLU A 227 -28.15 5.75 -6.81
C GLU A 227 -27.35 7.02 -6.52
N LEU A 228 -27.64 8.07 -7.30
CA LEU A 228 -26.84 9.30 -7.32
C LEU A 228 -26.79 10.05 -5.98
N ASP A 229 -27.88 10.00 -5.19
CA ASP A 229 -27.91 10.60 -3.85
C ASP A 229 -26.90 9.93 -2.90
N LEU A 230 -26.93 8.60 -2.83
CA LEU A 230 -26.02 7.81 -2.00
C LEU A 230 -24.58 7.88 -2.51
N ALA A 231 -24.39 7.94 -3.84
CA ALA A 231 -23.09 8.15 -4.45
C ALA A 231 -22.46 9.47 -3.99
N ARG A 232 -23.22 10.57 -4.06
CA ARG A 232 -22.78 11.90 -3.61
C ARG A 232 -22.43 11.87 -2.12
N GLU A 233 -23.29 11.29 -1.29
CA GLU A 233 -23.07 11.22 0.16
C GLU A 233 -21.77 10.48 0.53
N ALA A 234 -21.53 9.32 -0.10
CA ALA A 234 -20.33 8.54 0.12
C ALA A 234 -19.06 9.28 -0.39
N LEU A 235 -19.12 9.90 -1.57
CA LEU A 235 -18.01 10.69 -2.10
C LEU A 235 -17.70 11.92 -1.25
N THR A 236 -18.72 12.58 -0.71
CA THR A 236 -18.56 13.69 0.23
C THR A 236 -17.81 13.24 1.49
N ARG A 237 -18.22 12.12 2.10
CA ARG A 237 -17.47 11.55 3.23
C ARG A 237 -16.02 11.22 2.89
N ALA A 238 -15.76 10.76 1.67
CA ALA A 238 -14.41 10.42 1.23
C ALA A 238 -13.49 11.65 1.21
N VAL A 239 -13.95 12.79 0.68
CA VAL A 239 -13.10 13.98 0.50
C VAL A 239 -13.09 14.93 1.71
N GLU A 240 -14.07 14.84 2.60
CA GLU A 240 -14.15 15.63 3.84
C GLU A 240 -13.47 14.95 5.04
N THR A 241 -12.98 13.71 4.87
CA THR A 241 -12.14 13.08 5.90
C THR A 241 -10.83 13.84 6.02
N ASP A 242 -10.57 14.43 7.19
CA ASP A 242 -9.39 15.28 7.47
C ASP A 242 -8.11 14.44 7.64
N GLN A 243 -7.67 13.83 6.53
CA GLN A 243 -6.41 13.10 6.40
C GLN A 243 -5.74 13.49 5.08
N PRO A 244 -4.40 13.65 5.05
CA PRO A 244 -3.68 14.07 3.84
C PRO A 244 -3.92 13.17 2.62
N GLU A 245 -4.03 11.87 2.82
CA GLU A 245 -4.32 10.88 1.77
C GLU A 245 -5.72 11.05 1.19
N CYS A 246 -6.70 11.47 2.00
CA CYS A 246 -8.11 11.61 1.60
C CYS A 246 -8.37 12.93 0.87
N THR A 247 -7.82 14.03 1.40
CA THR A 247 -7.96 15.39 0.82
C THR A 247 -7.23 15.58 -0.51
N ARG A 248 -6.47 14.56 -0.95
CA ARG A 248 -5.71 14.51 -2.21
C ARG A 248 -6.24 13.45 -3.20
N LEU A 249 -7.40 12.83 -2.93
CA LEU A 249 -8.02 11.85 -3.84
C LEU A 249 -8.63 12.54 -5.07
N GLN A 250 -7.81 12.81 -6.10
CA GLN A 250 -8.27 13.43 -7.35
C GLN A 250 -9.48 12.70 -7.95
N ASP A 251 -9.44 11.36 -7.98
CA ASP A 251 -10.53 10.56 -8.54
C ASP A 251 -11.85 10.68 -7.76
N ALA A 252 -11.79 10.99 -6.46
CA ALA A 252 -12.99 11.20 -5.65
C ALA A 252 -13.65 12.55 -5.97
N PHE A 253 -12.84 13.61 -6.15
CA PHE A 253 -13.33 14.91 -6.63
C PHE A 253 -13.89 14.82 -8.06
N ASP A 254 -13.16 14.18 -8.98
CA ASP A 254 -13.66 13.90 -10.36
C ASP A 254 -14.99 13.14 -10.30
N ALA A 255 -15.08 12.09 -9.48
CA ALA A 255 -16.33 11.34 -9.33
C ALA A 255 -17.48 12.20 -8.79
N ARG A 256 -17.24 13.00 -7.75
CA ARG A 256 -18.31 13.82 -7.14
C ARG A 256 -18.77 14.92 -8.09
N ALA A 257 -17.86 15.52 -8.86
CA ALA A 257 -18.19 16.45 -9.93
C ALA A 257 -19.12 15.82 -10.98
N ARG A 258 -18.80 14.62 -11.46
CA ARG A 258 -19.67 13.90 -12.42
C ARG A 258 -21.06 13.63 -11.85
N ILE A 259 -21.18 13.33 -10.56
CA ILE A 259 -22.49 13.17 -9.91
C ILE A 259 -23.23 14.51 -9.84
N ALA A 260 -22.54 15.60 -9.51
CA ALA A 260 -23.11 16.94 -9.45
C ALA A 260 -23.63 17.39 -10.83
N GLU A 261 -22.87 17.16 -11.91
CA GLU A 261 -23.29 17.43 -13.29
C GLU A 261 -24.57 16.68 -13.68
N LYS A 262 -24.65 15.37 -13.40
CA LYS A 262 -25.85 14.56 -13.66
C LYS A 262 -27.10 15.07 -12.92
N ARG A 263 -26.91 15.90 -11.89
CA ARG A 263 -27.97 16.50 -11.09
C ARG A 263 -28.21 17.98 -11.38
N GLY A 264 -27.48 18.57 -12.34
CA GLY A 264 -27.57 20.00 -12.64
C GLY A 264 -26.99 20.91 -11.56
N LEU A 265 -26.15 20.38 -10.65
CA LEU A 265 -25.47 21.15 -9.60
C LEU A 265 -24.14 21.68 -10.14
N VAL A 266 -24.22 22.65 -11.06
CA VAL A 266 -23.07 23.14 -11.83
C VAL A 266 -21.98 23.76 -10.95
N ASP A 267 -22.36 24.52 -9.92
CA ASP A 267 -21.41 25.17 -9.02
C ASP A 267 -20.62 24.15 -8.19
N ASP A 268 -21.30 23.12 -7.66
CA ASP A 268 -20.68 22.01 -6.93
C ASP A 268 -19.70 21.26 -7.84
N ALA A 269 -20.11 20.97 -9.08
CA ALA A 269 -19.25 20.31 -10.07
C ALA A 269 -17.99 21.14 -10.38
N ARG A 270 -18.16 22.45 -10.57
CA ARG A 270 -17.05 23.37 -10.84
C ARG A 270 -16.03 23.37 -9.69
N ALA A 271 -16.49 23.49 -8.45
CA ALA A 271 -15.64 23.49 -7.27
C ALA A 271 -14.83 22.19 -7.14
N ASP A 272 -15.47 21.04 -7.37
CA ASP A 272 -14.81 19.74 -7.32
C ASP A 272 -13.76 19.56 -8.43
N LEU A 273 -14.05 19.98 -9.66
CA LEU A 273 -13.09 19.90 -10.76
C LEU A 273 -11.91 20.85 -10.57
N GLU A 274 -12.14 22.05 -10.01
CA GLU A 274 -11.07 22.99 -9.67
C GLU A 274 -10.15 22.39 -8.62
N ARG A 275 -10.72 21.78 -7.57
CA ARG A 275 -9.95 21.10 -6.54
C ARG A 275 -9.17 19.90 -7.09
N CYS A 276 -9.81 19.08 -7.93
CA CYS A 276 -9.17 17.97 -8.63
C CYS A 276 -7.92 18.44 -9.41
N ARG A 277 -8.04 19.52 -10.17
CA ARG A 277 -6.93 20.10 -10.95
C ARG A 277 -5.82 20.67 -10.05
N GLU A 278 -6.19 21.35 -8.97
CA GLU A 278 -5.25 21.96 -8.03
C GLU A 278 -4.34 20.91 -7.36
N ILE A 279 -4.89 19.75 -6.99
CA ILE A 279 -4.12 18.67 -6.35
C ILE A 279 -2.94 18.23 -7.20
N ASN A 280 -3.19 17.96 -8.49
CA ASN A 280 -2.14 17.72 -9.49
C ASN A 280 -2.68 17.80 -10.93
N ALA A 281 -2.40 18.89 -11.64
CA ALA A 281 -2.88 19.09 -13.01
C ALA A 281 -2.22 18.18 -14.07
N THR A 282 -1.09 17.52 -13.75
CA THR A 282 -0.33 16.74 -14.73
C THR A 282 -0.73 15.27 -14.78
N THR A 283 -1.44 14.76 -13.78
CA THR A 283 -1.98 13.39 -13.82
C THR A 283 -3.05 13.27 -14.88
N ALA A 284 -3.29 12.05 -15.37
CA ALA A 284 -4.38 11.79 -16.31
C ALA A 284 -5.74 12.27 -15.75
N VAL A 285 -5.96 12.15 -14.44
CA VAL A 285 -7.16 12.63 -13.75
C VAL A 285 -7.23 14.16 -13.76
N GLY A 286 -6.14 14.83 -13.38
CA GLY A 286 -6.06 16.29 -13.37
C GLY A 286 -6.27 16.91 -14.76
N GLN A 287 -5.72 16.27 -15.81
CA GLN A 287 -5.93 16.68 -17.20
C GLN A 287 -7.40 16.53 -17.62
N ARG A 288 -8.06 15.42 -17.25
CA ARG A 288 -9.51 15.25 -17.49
C ARG A 288 -10.33 16.31 -16.77
N CYS A 289 -10.05 16.56 -15.49
CA CYS A 289 -10.75 17.59 -14.72
C CYS A 289 -10.59 18.99 -15.35
N ALA A 290 -9.38 19.31 -15.83
CA ALA A 290 -9.12 20.57 -16.52
C ALA A 290 -9.90 20.70 -17.85
N ALA A 291 -10.03 19.61 -18.61
CA ALA A 291 -10.81 19.60 -19.84
C ALA A 291 -12.32 19.78 -19.56
N GLN A 292 -12.86 19.08 -18.55
CA GLN A 292 -14.28 19.20 -18.16
C GLN A 292 -14.64 20.62 -17.71
N LEU A 293 -13.76 21.31 -16.99
CA LEU A 293 -13.96 22.71 -16.59
C LEU A 293 -14.19 23.66 -17.76
N GLN A 294 -13.59 23.38 -18.93
CA GLN A 294 -13.73 24.23 -20.12
C GLN A 294 -15.09 24.05 -20.80
N THR A 295 -15.71 22.88 -20.62
CA THR A 295 -17.00 22.54 -21.26
C THR A 295 -18.19 22.68 -20.32
N LEU A 296 -17.95 22.93 -19.02
CA LEU A 296 -18.98 23.05 -18.00
C LEU A 296 -19.78 24.35 -18.18
N GLN A 297 -21.01 24.21 -18.68
CA GLN A 297 -21.98 25.29 -18.92
C GLN A 297 -22.79 25.61 -17.67
#